data_AF-A0A920MKJ9-F1
#
_entry.id   AF-A0A920MKJ9-F1
#
_cell.length_a   1.000
_cell.length_b   1.000
_cell.length_c   1.000
_cell.angle_alpha   90.00
_cell.angle_beta   90.00
_cell.angle_gamma   90.00
#
_symmetry.space_group_name_H-M   'P 1'
#
loop_
_entity.id
_entity.type
_entity.pdbx_description
1 polymer ?
#
loop_
_entity_poly.entity_id
_entity_poly.type
_entity_poly.pdbx_seq_one_letter_code
_entity_poly.pdbx_strand_id
1 'polypeptide(L)'
;MAQDQGFDRKDSVISLFAGEGLQPIVDQKSREPDSLVRSMAASLKSVVNTKLYGGADAILVVCPEHRRVFRNAGWKKEDLRIALYDNLMASGSDIIVGAKGIAEGMPKKFENKIISKFRDDGLHITSTGSKAGMFSAIISGWVASGEKGSQLVSQRI
;
A
#
# COMPACT_ATOMS: atom_id res chain seq x y z
N MET A 1 -9.19 7.04 4.28
CA MET A 1 -8.25 7.39 5.33
C MET A 1 -9.02 7.84 6.57
N ALA A 2 -9.36 9.12 6.74
CA ALA A 2 -10.15 9.57 7.91
C ALA A 2 -11.50 8.84 8.10
N GLN A 3 -12.27 8.64 7.03
CA GLN A 3 -13.53 7.87 7.12
C GLN A 3 -13.32 6.40 7.50
N ASP A 4 -12.15 5.81 7.22
CA ASP A 4 -11.84 4.45 7.66
C ASP A 4 -11.53 4.39 9.16
N GLN A 5 -11.25 5.55 9.78
CA GLN A 5 -11.03 5.72 11.22
C GLN A 5 -12.30 6.22 11.94
N GLY A 6 -13.46 6.19 11.28
CA GLY A 6 -14.76 6.51 11.89
C GLY A 6 -15.18 7.98 11.85
N PHE A 7 -14.43 8.86 11.17
CA PHE A 7 -14.84 10.25 10.98
C PHE A 7 -15.90 10.41 9.89
N ASP A 8 -16.79 11.38 10.05
CA ASP A 8 -17.82 11.69 9.07
C ASP A 8 -17.27 12.51 7.90
N ARG A 9 -17.93 12.44 6.74
CA ARG A 9 -17.55 13.23 5.55
C ARG A 9 -17.55 14.75 5.79
N LYS A 10 -18.37 15.22 6.73
CA LYS A 10 -18.51 16.64 7.07
C LYS A 10 -17.45 17.12 8.07
N ASP A 11 -16.71 16.19 8.69
CA ASP A 11 -15.70 16.53 9.68
C ASP A 11 -14.48 17.14 9.01
N SER A 12 -13.97 18.22 9.58
CA SER A 12 -12.63 18.73 9.29
C SER A 12 -11.62 17.87 10.06
N VAL A 13 -10.73 17.17 9.36
CA VAL A 13 -9.82 16.20 9.97
C VAL A 13 -8.41 16.38 9.42
N ILE A 14 -7.43 16.41 10.32
CA ILE A 14 -6.00 16.33 9.98
C ILE A 14 -5.52 14.90 10.26
N SER A 15 -4.83 14.29 9.29
CA SER A 15 -4.12 13.02 9.47
C SER A 15 -2.60 13.24 9.44
N LEU A 16 -1.88 12.73 10.43
CA LEU A 16 -0.42 12.78 10.52
C LEU A 16 0.16 11.39 10.25
N PHE A 17 1.12 11.31 9.33
CA PHE A 17 1.80 10.08 8.94
C PHE A 17 3.32 10.29 8.93
N ALA A 18 4.06 9.38 9.58
CA ALA A 18 5.52 9.35 9.54
C ALA A 18 6.00 8.72 8.22
N GLY A 19 5.94 9.52 7.16
CA GLY A 19 6.30 9.12 5.80
C GLY A 19 7.70 9.56 5.39
N GLU A 20 8.21 8.94 4.33
CA GLU A 20 9.38 9.37 3.56
C GLU A 20 8.96 9.97 2.20
N GLY A 21 9.81 9.84 1.17
CA GLY A 21 9.56 10.37 -0.16
C GLY A 21 8.36 9.76 -0.88
N LEU A 22 8.00 10.40 -2.01
CA LEU A 22 6.92 9.95 -2.89
C LEU A 22 7.49 9.12 -4.05
N GLN A 23 6.94 7.93 -4.27
CA GLN A 23 7.23 7.08 -5.42
C GLN A 23 6.03 7.05 -6.37
N PRO A 24 6.17 7.41 -7.66
CA PRO A 24 5.07 7.31 -8.61
C PRO A 24 4.81 5.84 -9.02
N ILE A 25 3.54 5.53 -9.25
CA ILE A 25 3.06 4.32 -9.92
C ILE A 25 2.48 4.78 -11.26
N VAL A 26 3.22 4.52 -12.34
CA VAL A 26 2.79 4.83 -13.70
C VAL A 26 2.09 3.61 -14.30
N ASP A 27 0.79 3.73 -14.63
CA ASP A 27 0.09 2.71 -15.40
C ASP A 27 -0.92 3.34 -16.36
N GLN A 28 -0.43 3.68 -17.55
CA GLN A 28 -1.26 4.31 -18.58
C GLN A 28 -2.04 3.29 -19.43
N LYS A 29 -1.85 1.98 -19.19
CA LYS A 29 -2.31 0.92 -20.07
C LYS A 29 -3.45 0.10 -19.48
N SER A 30 -3.44 -0.17 -18.18
CA SER A 30 -4.50 -0.97 -17.54
C SER A 30 -5.88 -0.34 -17.74
N ARG A 31 -6.83 -1.16 -18.15
CA ARG A 31 -8.25 -0.80 -18.30
C ARG A 31 -9.17 -1.66 -17.44
N GLU A 32 -8.65 -2.79 -16.94
CA GLU A 32 -9.34 -3.69 -16.03
C GLU A 32 -8.77 -3.57 -14.60
N PRO A 33 -9.62 -3.65 -13.56
CA PRO A 33 -9.20 -3.58 -12.16
C PRO A 33 -8.07 -4.54 -11.80
N ASP A 34 -8.18 -5.81 -12.19
CA ASP A 34 -7.22 -6.86 -11.84
C ASP A 34 -5.80 -6.54 -12.33
N SER A 35 -5.69 -6.05 -13.57
CA SER A 35 -4.41 -5.62 -14.14
C SER A 35 -3.82 -4.47 -13.35
N LEU A 36 -4.65 -3.47 -13.03
CA LEU A 36 -4.22 -2.28 -12.31
C LEU A 36 -3.81 -2.59 -10.87
N VAL A 37 -4.55 -3.47 -10.16
CA VAL A 37 -4.19 -3.92 -8.82
C VAL A 37 -2.86 -4.66 -8.82
N ARG A 38 -2.63 -5.58 -9.77
CA ARG A 38 -1.34 -6.29 -9.89
C ARG A 38 -0.18 -5.32 -10.09
N SER A 39 -0.38 -4.30 -10.95
CA SER A 39 0.60 -3.23 -11.19
C SER A 39 0.91 -2.41 -9.93
N MET A 40 -0.14 -1.98 -9.22
CA MET A 40 -0.01 -1.25 -7.95
C MET A 40 0.66 -2.10 -6.86
N ALA A 41 0.24 -3.36 -6.69
CA ALA A 41 0.80 -4.27 -5.70
C ALA A 41 2.28 -4.57 -5.97
N ALA A 42 2.68 -4.75 -7.25
CA ALA A 42 4.07 -4.94 -7.63
C ALA A 42 4.94 -3.73 -7.23
N SER A 43 4.42 -2.51 -7.39
CA SER A 43 5.10 -1.29 -6.94
C SER A 43 5.13 -1.19 -5.40
N LEU A 44 4.03 -1.51 -4.72
CA LEU A 44 3.96 -1.50 -3.24
C LEU A 44 4.92 -2.50 -2.58
N LYS A 45 5.26 -3.61 -3.24
CA LYS A 45 6.27 -4.56 -2.72
C LYS A 45 7.65 -3.90 -2.52
N SER A 46 7.97 -2.80 -3.22
CA SER A 46 9.24 -2.08 -3.05
C SER A 46 9.29 -1.16 -1.83
N VAL A 47 8.17 -0.90 -1.13
CA VAL A 47 8.15 -0.07 0.08
C VAL A 47 9.25 -0.51 1.04
N VAL A 48 10.19 0.39 1.34
CA VAL A 48 11.46 0.14 2.05
C VAL A 48 12.40 -0.85 1.32
N ASN A 49 11.96 -2.07 1.06
CA ASN A 49 12.75 -3.13 0.44
C ASN A 49 11.85 -4.26 -0.09
N THR A 50 12.20 -4.88 -1.23
CA THR A 50 11.41 -5.95 -1.85
C THR A 50 11.38 -7.27 -1.07
N LYS A 51 12.17 -7.38 0.00
CA LYS A 51 12.29 -8.56 0.85
C LYS A 51 12.00 -8.31 2.34
N LEU A 52 11.76 -7.07 2.75
CA LEU A 52 11.36 -6.76 4.13
C LEU A 52 9.85 -6.58 4.21
N TYR A 53 9.19 -7.40 5.01
CA TYR A 53 7.73 -7.53 5.09
C TYR A 53 7.26 -7.24 6.53
N GLY A 54 6.13 -6.54 6.66
CA GLY A 54 5.50 -6.22 7.94
C GLY A 54 6.16 -5.10 8.78
N GLY A 55 7.27 -4.54 8.30
CA GLY A 55 8.07 -3.56 9.05
C GLY A 55 7.69 -2.09 8.84
N ALA A 56 6.98 -1.76 7.76
CA ALA A 56 6.62 -0.40 7.39
C ALA A 56 5.18 -0.32 6.88
N ASP A 57 4.52 0.79 7.19
CA ASP A 57 3.21 1.15 6.66
C ASP A 57 3.37 1.98 5.37
N ALA A 58 2.28 2.21 4.63
CA ALA A 58 2.30 3.06 3.45
C ALA A 58 0.94 3.74 3.19
N ILE A 59 0.98 4.89 2.52
CA ILE A 59 -0.19 5.50 1.91
C ILE A 59 -0.15 5.24 0.40
N LEU A 60 -1.13 4.49 -0.10
CA LEU A 60 -1.44 4.42 -1.53
C LEU A 60 -2.36 5.59 -1.91
N VAL A 61 -1.85 6.48 -2.76
CA VAL A 61 -2.58 7.60 -3.34
C VAL A 61 -3.06 7.21 -4.73
N VAL A 62 -4.37 6.94 -4.86
CA VAL A 62 -5.00 6.54 -6.13
C VAL A 62 -5.46 7.78 -6.89
N CYS A 63 -4.86 8.04 -8.06
CA CYS A 63 -5.23 9.16 -8.91
C CYS A 63 -6.65 9.00 -9.51
N PRO A 64 -7.27 10.09 -10.00
CA PRO A 64 -8.65 10.05 -10.50
C PRO A 64 -8.87 9.08 -11.66
N GLU A 65 -7.90 8.93 -12.56
CA GLU A 65 -8.00 8.05 -13.73
C GLU A 65 -7.95 6.57 -13.34
N HIS A 66 -7.05 6.18 -12.44
CA HIS A 66 -7.01 4.83 -11.88
C HIS A 66 -8.25 4.51 -11.06
N ARG A 67 -8.70 5.47 -10.24
CA ARG A 67 -9.97 5.35 -9.51
C ARG A 67 -11.17 5.12 -10.45
N ARG A 68 -11.17 5.73 -11.63
CA ARG A 68 -12.22 5.53 -12.64
C ARG A 68 -12.22 4.10 -13.19
N VAL A 69 -11.06 3.46 -13.38
CA VAL A 69 -10.97 2.05 -13.78
C VAL A 69 -11.73 1.18 -12.78
N PHE A 70 -11.43 1.32 -11.49
CA PHE A 70 -12.13 0.58 -10.42
C PHE A 70 -13.62 0.88 -10.39
N ARG A 71 -13.99 2.17 -10.39
CA ARG A 71 -15.40 2.58 -10.30
C ARG A 71 -16.23 2.08 -11.48
N ASN A 72 -15.68 2.10 -12.70
CA ASN A 72 -16.39 1.64 -13.89
C ASN A 72 -16.67 0.14 -13.87
N ALA A 73 -15.83 -0.64 -13.19
CA ALA A 73 -16.04 -2.05 -12.94
C ALA A 73 -16.91 -2.33 -11.69
N GLY A 74 -17.48 -1.29 -11.07
CA GLY A 74 -18.31 -1.42 -9.87
C GLY A 74 -17.55 -1.64 -8.56
N TRP A 75 -16.21 -1.56 -8.57
CA TRP A 75 -15.42 -1.78 -7.37
C TRP A 75 -15.58 -0.64 -6.37
N LYS A 76 -15.80 -1.04 -5.12
CA LYS A 76 -15.69 -0.21 -3.93
C LYS A 76 -14.25 -0.21 -3.44
N LYS A 77 -13.98 0.66 -2.48
CA LYS A 77 -12.66 0.73 -1.83
C LYS A 77 -12.28 -0.59 -1.15
N GLU A 78 -13.25 -1.30 -0.60
CA GLU A 78 -13.01 -2.59 0.07
C GLU A 78 -12.54 -3.66 -0.93
N ASP A 79 -13.16 -3.72 -2.12
CA ASP A 79 -12.74 -4.64 -3.18
C ASP A 79 -11.29 -4.39 -3.60
N LEU A 80 -10.90 -3.12 -3.75
CA LEU A 80 -9.51 -2.74 -4.01
C LEU A 80 -8.57 -3.17 -2.88
N ARG A 81 -8.99 -3.01 -1.62
CA ARG A 81 -8.17 -3.40 -0.47
C ARG A 81 -7.93 -4.91 -0.45
N ILE A 82 -8.99 -5.71 -0.55
CA ILE A 82 -8.91 -7.18 -0.57
C ILE A 82 -7.99 -7.62 -1.71
N ALA A 83 -8.23 -7.15 -2.94
CA ALA A 83 -7.44 -7.51 -4.09
C ALA A 83 -5.95 -7.09 -3.96
N LEU A 84 -5.66 -5.95 -3.34
CA LEU A 84 -4.29 -5.55 -3.02
C LEU A 84 -3.65 -6.54 -2.03
N TYR A 85 -4.31 -6.85 -0.91
CA TYR A 85 -3.77 -7.79 0.09
C TYR A 85 -3.46 -9.16 -0.52
N ASP A 86 -4.35 -9.69 -1.35
CA ASP A 86 -4.11 -10.96 -2.07
C ASP A 86 -2.84 -10.91 -2.93
N ASN A 87 -2.60 -9.79 -3.61
CA ASN A 87 -1.41 -9.61 -4.45
C ASN A 87 -0.15 -9.19 -3.68
N LEU A 88 -0.28 -8.80 -2.41
CA LEU A 88 0.81 -8.37 -1.53
C LEU A 88 1.38 -9.50 -0.67
N MET A 89 0.84 -10.71 -0.81
CA MET A 89 1.42 -11.91 -0.22
C MET A 89 2.71 -12.33 -0.94
N ALA A 90 3.65 -12.89 -0.19
CA ALA A 90 4.86 -13.52 -0.70
C ALA A 90 5.20 -14.79 0.08
N SER A 91 5.77 -15.78 -0.62
CA SER A 91 6.37 -16.93 0.04
C SER A 91 7.63 -16.51 0.78
N GLY A 92 7.78 -16.97 2.02
CA GLY A 92 8.97 -16.73 2.83
C GLY A 92 10.24 -17.15 2.11
N SER A 93 10.23 -18.30 1.44
CA SER A 93 11.34 -18.82 0.64
C SER A 93 11.86 -17.84 -0.43
N ASP A 94 11.02 -16.92 -0.91
CA ASP A 94 11.41 -15.90 -1.89
C ASP A 94 12.04 -14.64 -1.27
N ILE A 95 11.73 -14.37 -0.01
CA ILE A 95 12.01 -13.08 0.65
C ILE A 95 12.95 -13.18 1.85
N ILE A 96 13.35 -14.38 2.26
CA ILE A 96 14.35 -14.54 3.33
C ILE A 96 15.75 -14.08 2.89
N VAL A 97 16.61 -13.85 3.88
CA VAL A 97 18.05 -13.61 3.69
C VAL A 97 18.69 -14.63 2.74
N GLY A 98 19.47 -14.14 1.78
CA GLY A 98 20.16 -14.97 0.77
C GLY A 98 19.28 -15.47 -0.39
N ALA A 99 17.95 -15.45 -0.29
CA ALA A 99 17.07 -15.91 -1.37
C ALA A 99 17.34 -15.11 -2.66
N LYS A 100 17.25 -15.75 -3.83
CA LYS A 100 17.47 -15.09 -5.13
C LYS A 100 18.82 -14.35 -5.23
N GLY A 101 19.84 -14.79 -4.47
CA GLY A 101 21.17 -14.19 -4.46
C GLY A 101 21.29 -12.82 -3.77
N ILE A 102 20.27 -12.39 -3.01
CA ILE A 102 20.27 -11.11 -2.29
C ILE A 102 20.50 -11.36 -0.80
N ALA A 103 21.57 -10.78 -0.25
CA ALA A 103 21.98 -10.98 1.14
C ALA A 103 20.90 -10.58 2.17
N GLU A 104 20.26 -9.42 1.96
CA GLU A 104 19.17 -8.92 2.80
C GLU A 104 17.88 -9.74 2.64
N GLY A 105 17.03 -9.73 3.68
CA GLY A 105 15.67 -10.26 3.65
C GLY A 105 15.11 -10.63 5.01
N MET A 106 13.92 -11.24 5.02
CA MET A 106 13.31 -11.73 6.26
C MET A 106 14.19 -12.81 6.94
N PRO A 107 14.12 -12.94 8.28
CA PRO A 107 14.81 -14.03 8.98
C PRO A 107 14.38 -15.42 8.48
N LYS A 108 15.32 -16.39 8.42
CA LYS A 108 15.07 -17.75 7.92
C LYS A 108 13.87 -18.47 8.57
N LYS A 109 13.50 -18.14 9.81
CA LYS A 109 12.31 -18.69 10.50
C LYS A 109 10.98 -18.48 9.75
N PHE A 110 10.97 -17.60 8.75
CA PHE A 110 9.81 -17.32 7.92
C PHE A 110 9.75 -18.13 6.61
N GLU A 111 10.76 -18.94 6.30
CA GLU A 111 10.89 -19.67 5.02
C GLU A 111 9.61 -20.39 4.57
N ASN A 112 8.95 -21.11 5.48
CA ASN A 112 7.74 -21.90 5.19
C ASN A 112 6.43 -21.14 5.48
N LYS A 113 6.46 -19.80 5.45
CA LYS A 113 5.28 -18.96 5.72
C LYS A 113 4.90 -18.15 4.49
N ILE A 114 3.63 -17.82 4.37
CA ILE A 114 3.16 -16.77 3.47
C ILE A 114 3.02 -15.49 4.28
N ILE A 115 3.65 -14.41 3.83
CA ILE A 115 3.71 -13.14 4.57
C ILE A 115 3.17 -12.02 3.71
N SER A 116 2.31 -11.17 4.29
CA SER A 116 1.84 -9.93 3.65
C SER A 116 2.90 -8.83 3.72
N LYS A 117 2.98 -8.01 2.67
CA LYS A 117 3.88 -6.85 2.62
C LYS A 117 3.66 -5.88 3.77
N PHE A 118 2.40 -5.61 4.09
CA PHE A 118 1.97 -4.75 5.18
C PHE A 118 1.26 -5.58 6.24
N ARG A 119 1.23 -5.09 7.49
CA ARG A 119 0.29 -5.60 8.49
C ARG A 119 -1.16 -5.26 8.10
N ASP A 120 -2.12 -5.84 8.81
CA ASP A 120 -3.55 -5.75 8.49
C ASP A 120 -4.09 -4.30 8.43
N ASP A 121 -3.51 -3.38 9.17
CA ASP A 121 -3.86 -1.95 9.21
C ASP A 121 -2.79 -1.03 8.61
N GLY A 122 -1.72 -1.58 8.03
CA GLY A 122 -0.54 -0.84 7.59
C GLY A 122 -0.62 -0.23 6.19
N LEU A 123 -1.65 -0.54 5.40
CA LEU A 123 -1.86 0.04 4.08
C LEU A 123 -3.05 1.00 4.08
N HIS A 124 -2.77 2.30 3.99
CA HIS A 124 -3.78 3.33 3.92
C HIS A 124 -4.07 3.72 2.47
N ILE A 125 -5.34 3.69 2.07
CA ILE A 125 -5.74 4.04 0.71
C ILE A 125 -6.48 5.39 0.73
N THR A 126 -6.00 6.32 -0.09
CA THR A 126 -6.65 7.62 -0.34
C THR A 126 -6.71 7.92 -1.84
N SER A 127 -7.48 8.94 -2.21
CA SER A 127 -7.58 9.40 -3.59
C SER A 127 -7.51 10.92 -3.62
N THR A 128 -6.62 11.46 -4.45
CA THR A 128 -6.42 12.89 -4.67
C THR A 128 -5.82 13.13 -6.05
N GLY A 129 -5.65 14.39 -6.43
CA GLY A 129 -5.09 14.83 -7.71
C GLY A 129 -6.12 15.28 -8.72
N SER A 130 -5.64 15.61 -9.92
CA SER A 130 -6.44 16.11 -11.05
C SER A 130 -6.26 15.21 -12.28
N LYS A 131 -6.82 15.62 -13.42
CA LYS A 131 -6.74 14.88 -14.70
C LYS A 131 -5.38 15.05 -15.37
N ALA A 132 -4.33 14.54 -14.75
CA ALA A 132 -2.94 14.77 -15.16
C ALA A 132 -2.11 13.48 -15.29
N GLY A 133 -2.68 12.39 -15.81
CA GLY A 133 -1.89 11.43 -16.60
C GLY A 133 -1.73 9.99 -16.09
N MET A 134 -2.67 9.43 -15.33
CA MET A 134 -2.62 8.02 -14.87
C MET A 134 -1.36 7.68 -14.04
N PHE A 135 -1.05 8.59 -13.11
CA PHE A 135 0.04 8.43 -12.14
C PHE A 135 -0.54 8.36 -10.72
N SER A 136 -0.62 7.15 -10.16
CA SER A 136 -0.83 7.00 -8.71
C SER A 136 0.48 7.13 -7.97
N ALA A 137 0.47 7.12 -6.65
CA ALA A 137 1.69 7.27 -5.87
C ALA A 137 1.67 6.46 -4.58
N ILE A 138 2.87 6.18 -4.07
CA ILE A 138 3.12 5.59 -2.77
C ILE A 138 3.84 6.64 -1.94
N ILE A 139 3.34 6.89 -0.73
CA ILE A 139 4.10 7.53 0.34
C ILE A 139 4.48 6.41 1.28
N SER A 140 5.76 6.04 1.27
CA SER A 140 6.29 4.98 2.12
C SER A 140 6.41 5.48 3.57
N GLY A 141 6.19 4.60 4.54
CA GLY A 141 6.35 4.87 5.97
C GLY A 141 7.74 4.47 6.47
N TRP A 142 8.13 5.00 7.62
CA TRP A 142 9.39 4.60 8.26
C TRP A 142 9.39 3.15 8.75
N VAL A 143 10.56 2.53 8.77
CA VAL A 143 10.76 1.21 9.37
C VAL A 143 10.48 1.26 10.87
N ALA A 144 9.81 0.22 11.39
CA ALA A 144 9.24 0.12 12.73
C ALA A 144 7.92 0.89 12.92
N SER A 145 6.98 0.78 11.98
CA SER A 145 5.61 1.27 12.22
C SER A 145 4.86 0.40 13.25
N GLY A 146 3.70 0.82 13.75
CA GLY A 146 2.79 -0.03 14.55
C GLY A 146 2.91 0.20 16.05
N GLU A 147 2.48 -0.77 16.88
CA GLU A 147 2.46 -0.61 18.36
C GLU A 147 3.82 -0.19 18.94
N LYS A 148 4.91 -0.58 18.29
CA LYS A 148 6.29 -0.30 18.72
C LYS A 148 6.96 0.88 18.00
N GLY A 149 6.23 1.61 17.15
CA GLY A 149 6.74 2.85 16.58
C GLY A 149 5.64 3.73 16.00
N SER A 150 5.79 4.22 14.76
CA SER A 150 4.88 5.24 14.23
C SER A 150 3.57 4.65 13.69
N GLN A 151 2.46 5.37 13.89
CA GLN A 151 1.14 5.02 13.37
C GLN A 151 0.46 6.27 12.80
N LEU A 152 -0.38 6.08 11.78
CA LEU A 152 -1.20 7.16 11.24
C LEU A 152 -2.29 7.54 12.25
N VAL A 153 -2.24 8.77 12.74
CA VAL A 153 -3.27 9.33 13.63
C VAL A 153 -4.08 10.37 12.90
N SER A 154 -5.37 10.47 13.21
CA SER A 154 -6.22 11.56 12.72
C SER A 154 -6.93 12.26 13.87
N GLN A 155 -7.07 13.58 13.77
CA GLN A 155 -7.79 14.40 14.74
C GLN A 155 -8.78 15.33 14.04
N ARG A 156 -9.97 15.47 14.63
CA ARG A 156 -10.95 16.48 14.23
C ARG A 156 -10.44 17.86 14.65
N ILE A 157 -10.61 18.85 13.77
CA ILE A 157 -10.30 20.25 14.01
C ILE A 157 -11.56 21.12 13.93
#